data_AF-A0A9P5XQX3-F1
#
_entry.id   AF-A0A9P5XQX3-F1
#
_cell.length_a   1.000
_cell.length_b   1.000
_cell.length_c   1.000
_cell.angle_alpha   90.00
_cell.angle_beta   90.00
_cell.angle_gamma   90.00
#
_symmetry.space_group_name_H-M   'P 1'
#
loop_
_entity.id
_entity.type
_entity.pdbx_description
1 polymer ?
#
loop_
_entity_poly.entity_id
_entity_poly.type
_entity_poly.pdbx_seq_one_letter_code
_entity_poly.pdbx_strand_id
1 'polypeptide(L)'
;ITPDTITVVKLCDIVDSLWMDRTGRRQIRLGKWKHACDVESPEDILISPGSIPFTSDVQKALSPFVKTLKALLSAPENINGNIPARTWLTKSKKNLKSTLIPYVGSLTIIERARIADWFERFISKDKALRQQWMGYLPIAHAHTLFITSRIIEDQRYQDLPLDKVLDKAWEIQLTGVPSIWTDIDVDRDCLARLEEEMFEQSTQAGIAGHCQWGLDAGDHQACWNPYSGTPEHWNHGDREGSDGELEVCRTLVFHCIILYSIAWT
;
A
#
# COMPACT_ATOMS: atom_id res chain seq x y z
N ILE A 1 27.91 6.13 0.26
CA ILE A 1 27.34 6.45 -1.06
C ILE A 1 26.88 7.90 -0.98
N THR A 2 27.49 8.79 -1.76
CA THR A 2 27.08 10.20 -1.84
C THR A 2 25.82 10.32 -2.68
N PRO A 3 24.82 11.13 -2.28
CA PRO A 3 23.74 11.54 -3.18
C PRO A 3 24.34 12.22 -4.42
N ASP A 4 23.70 12.07 -5.58
CA ASP A 4 24.04 12.70 -6.88
C ASP A 4 25.17 12.06 -7.72
N THR A 5 25.70 10.91 -7.33
CA THR A 5 26.63 10.15 -8.18
C THR A 5 25.88 9.20 -9.12
N ILE A 6 25.81 9.55 -10.41
CA ILE A 6 25.31 8.65 -11.46
C ILE A 6 26.38 7.59 -11.75
N THR A 7 26.08 6.34 -11.43
CA THR A 7 26.95 5.19 -11.75
C THR A 7 26.43 4.55 -13.03
N VAL A 8 27.26 4.50 -14.07
CA VAL A 8 26.92 3.83 -15.34
C VAL A 8 27.21 2.35 -15.18
N VAL A 9 26.17 1.55 -15.06
CA VAL A 9 26.25 0.08 -14.97
C VAL A 9 26.06 -0.50 -16.38
N LYS A 10 26.88 -1.47 -16.79
CA LYS A 10 26.71 -2.10 -18.10
C LYS A 10 25.41 -2.90 -18.08
N LEU A 11 24.69 -2.95 -19.21
CA LEU A 11 23.40 -3.65 -19.28
C LEU A 11 23.51 -5.13 -18.87
N CYS A 12 24.63 -5.80 -19.16
CA CYS A 12 24.91 -7.17 -18.70
C CYS A 12 25.03 -7.32 -17.18
N ASP A 13 25.25 -6.22 -16.46
CA ASP A 13 25.37 -6.17 -15.01
C ASP A 13 24.06 -5.69 -14.34
N ILE A 14 23.05 -5.26 -15.12
CA ILE A 14 21.73 -4.79 -14.63
C ILE A 14 20.67 -5.91 -14.68
N VAL A 15 20.95 -7.00 -15.37
CA VAL A 15 20.11 -8.20 -15.30
C VAL A 15 20.65 -9.04 -14.14
N ASP A 16 19.77 -9.68 -13.35
CA ASP A 16 20.18 -10.74 -12.41
C ASP A 16 21.35 -11.50 -13.05
N SER A 17 22.51 -11.55 -12.38
CA SER A 17 23.74 -12.13 -12.96
C SER A 17 23.54 -13.57 -13.44
N LEU A 18 22.43 -14.20 -13.04
CA LEU A 18 22.04 -15.55 -13.38
C LEU A 18 20.77 -15.61 -14.26
N TRP A 19 20.38 -14.52 -14.89
CA TRP A 19 19.29 -14.49 -15.86
C TRP A 19 19.66 -15.31 -17.08
N MET A 20 18.79 -16.27 -17.42
CA MET A 20 19.07 -17.34 -18.39
C MET A 20 20.22 -18.31 -17.99
N ASP A 21 20.90 -18.12 -16.86
CA ASP A 21 21.84 -19.11 -16.29
C ASP A 21 21.10 -20.10 -15.40
N ARG A 22 20.58 -21.15 -16.05
CA ARG A 22 19.90 -22.25 -15.37
C ARG A 22 20.79 -22.92 -14.33
N THR A 23 22.05 -23.16 -14.66
CA THR A 23 22.96 -23.96 -13.82
C THR A 23 23.28 -23.20 -12.54
N GLY A 24 23.58 -21.91 -12.64
CA GLY A 24 23.84 -21.06 -11.48
C GLY A 24 22.65 -20.97 -10.53
N ARG A 25 21.42 -20.78 -11.05
CA ARG A 25 20.20 -20.70 -10.21
C ARG A 25 19.91 -21.98 -9.43
N ARG A 26 20.14 -23.15 -10.04
CA ARG A 26 19.92 -24.46 -9.40
C ARG A 26 20.87 -24.74 -8.25
N GLN A 27 22.02 -24.08 -8.22
CA GLN A 27 23.01 -24.20 -7.14
C GLN A 27 22.73 -23.26 -5.95
N ILE A 28 21.73 -22.38 -6.04
CA ILE A 28 21.44 -21.40 -4.99
C ILE A 28 20.38 -21.93 -4.03
N ARG A 29 20.74 -21.99 -2.75
CA ARG A 29 19.80 -22.25 -1.66
C ARG A 29 19.27 -20.94 -1.10
N LEU A 30 17.97 -20.71 -1.31
CA LEU A 30 17.25 -19.59 -0.73
C LEU A 30 17.02 -19.78 0.79
N GLY A 31 17.16 -18.67 1.53
CA GLY A 31 16.62 -18.54 2.88
C GLY A 31 15.10 -18.39 2.85
N LYS A 32 14.40 -18.55 3.98
CA LYS A 32 12.95 -18.38 4.05
C LYS A 32 12.59 -16.92 4.35
N TRP A 33 11.72 -16.33 3.54
CA TRP A 33 11.09 -15.03 3.83
C TRP A 33 9.59 -15.06 3.56
N LYS A 34 8.90 -13.96 3.85
CA LYS A 34 7.48 -13.76 3.56
C LYS A 34 7.39 -13.04 2.21
N HIS A 35 6.66 -13.62 1.25
CA HIS A 35 6.53 -13.00 -0.07
C HIS A 35 5.94 -11.60 0.02
N ALA A 36 6.34 -10.73 -0.90
CA ALA A 36 5.86 -9.35 -0.95
C ALA A 36 4.34 -9.30 -1.16
N CYS A 37 3.77 -10.25 -1.93
CA CYS A 37 2.33 -10.39 -2.12
C CYS A 37 1.58 -10.85 -0.85
N ASP A 38 2.27 -11.47 0.10
CA ASP A 38 1.70 -11.87 1.39
C ASP A 38 1.75 -10.75 2.43
N VAL A 39 2.54 -9.69 2.18
CA VAL A 39 2.62 -8.53 3.07
C VAL A 39 1.29 -7.77 2.98
N GLU A 40 0.68 -7.52 4.14
CA GLU A 40 -0.61 -6.83 4.22
C GLU A 40 -0.51 -5.45 3.56
N SER A 41 -1.41 -5.18 2.62
CA SER A 41 -1.53 -3.85 2.01
C SER A 41 -2.14 -2.85 3.01
N PRO A 42 -1.96 -1.54 2.77
CA PRO A 42 -2.70 -0.52 3.49
C PRO A 42 -4.22 -0.78 3.54
N GLU A 43 -4.78 -1.27 2.44
CA GLU A 43 -6.18 -1.62 2.31
C GLU A 43 -6.56 -2.81 3.20
N ASP A 44 -5.71 -3.85 3.27
CA ASP A 44 -5.92 -5.03 4.13
C ASP A 44 -5.91 -4.64 5.61
N ILE A 45 -5.00 -3.74 5.99
CA ILE A 45 -4.91 -3.22 7.35
C ILE A 45 -6.20 -2.45 7.70
N LEU A 46 -6.71 -1.62 6.78
CA LEU A 46 -7.84 -0.73 7.03
C LEU A 46 -9.21 -1.44 6.97
N ILE A 47 -9.38 -2.49 6.16
CA ILE A 47 -10.63 -3.26 6.07
C ILE A 47 -10.86 -4.18 7.29
N SER A 48 -9.81 -4.39 8.09
CA SER A 48 -9.84 -5.24 9.29
C SER A 48 -9.67 -4.44 10.59
N PRO A 49 -10.66 -3.61 10.99
CA PRO A 49 -10.67 -2.99 12.31
C PRO A 49 -10.43 -4.04 13.41
N GLY A 50 -9.41 -3.81 14.23
CA GLY A 50 -8.94 -4.73 15.27
C GLY A 50 -7.59 -5.38 15.02
N SER A 51 -7.06 -5.34 13.78
CA SER A 51 -5.69 -5.75 13.45
C SER A 51 -4.66 -4.92 14.23
N ILE A 52 -4.92 -3.62 14.36
CA ILE A 52 -4.10 -2.67 15.10
C ILE A 52 -4.93 -2.06 16.24
N PRO A 53 -4.63 -2.40 17.50
CA PRO A 53 -5.35 -1.86 18.66
C PRO A 53 -5.23 -0.34 18.76
N PHE A 54 -6.33 0.33 19.09
CA PHE A 54 -6.34 1.76 19.39
C PHE A 54 -5.43 2.12 20.58
N THR A 55 -4.95 3.37 20.64
CA THR A 55 -4.08 3.86 21.72
C THR A 55 -4.84 4.74 22.73
N SER A 56 -4.20 5.02 23.88
CA SER A 56 -4.70 5.99 24.86
C SER A 56 -5.01 7.36 24.24
N ASP A 57 -4.22 7.79 23.26
CA ASP A 57 -4.38 9.08 22.62
C ASP A 57 -5.65 9.13 21.77
N VAL A 58 -5.90 8.08 20.98
CA VAL A 58 -7.15 7.91 20.23
C VAL A 58 -8.34 7.87 21.18
N GLN A 59 -8.23 7.10 22.28
CA GLN A 59 -9.25 7.04 23.31
C GLN A 59 -9.54 8.43 23.89
N LYS A 60 -8.51 9.16 24.32
CA LYS A 60 -8.65 10.49 24.93
C LYS A 60 -9.25 11.49 23.95
N ALA A 61 -8.83 11.47 22.69
CA ALA A 61 -9.31 12.37 21.66
C ALA A 61 -10.79 12.14 21.29
N LEU A 62 -11.22 10.88 21.18
CA LEU A 62 -12.53 10.55 20.61
C LEU A 62 -13.62 10.29 21.66
N SER A 63 -13.26 9.90 22.89
CA SER A 63 -14.22 9.62 23.96
C SER A 63 -15.24 10.74 24.22
N PRO A 64 -14.86 12.04 24.23
CA PRO A 64 -15.81 13.12 24.45
C PRO A 64 -16.94 13.19 23.40
N PHE A 65 -16.70 12.62 22.21
CA PHE A 65 -17.57 12.77 21.03
C PHE A 65 -18.37 11.51 20.69
N VAL A 66 -18.38 10.49 21.55
CA VAL A 66 -19.11 9.22 21.32
C VAL A 66 -20.58 9.45 20.94
N LYS A 67 -21.28 10.38 21.62
CA LYS A 67 -22.68 10.69 21.33
C LYS A 67 -22.85 11.25 19.90
N THR A 68 -21.99 12.20 19.51
CA THR A 68 -22.00 12.81 18.19
C THR A 68 -21.68 11.80 17.09
N LEU A 69 -20.66 10.96 17.29
CA LEU A 69 -20.25 9.94 16.31
C LEU A 69 -21.32 8.85 16.12
N LYS A 70 -22.00 8.43 17.20
CA LYS A 70 -23.16 7.52 17.11
C LYS A 70 -24.31 8.16 16.36
N ALA A 71 -24.62 9.43 16.65
CA ALA A 71 -25.67 10.13 15.94
C ALA A 71 -25.33 10.28 14.45
N LEU A 72 -24.06 10.50 14.09
CA LEU A 72 -23.60 10.58 12.69
C LEU A 72 -23.83 9.28 11.92
N LEU A 73 -23.63 8.14 12.59
CA LEU A 73 -23.89 6.83 12.00
C LEU A 73 -25.39 6.60 11.75
N SER A 74 -26.26 6.97 12.68
CA SER A 74 -27.71 6.68 12.58
C SER A 74 -28.50 7.74 11.80
N ALA A 75 -28.33 9.02 12.14
CA ALA A 75 -29.15 10.14 11.68
C ALA A 75 -28.32 11.43 11.50
N PRO A 76 -27.43 11.50 10.48
CA PRO A 76 -26.51 12.63 10.28
C PRO A 76 -27.19 13.98 10.01
N GLU A 77 -28.43 13.97 9.52
CA GLU A 77 -29.24 15.17 9.24
C GLU A 77 -29.65 15.90 10.53
N ASN A 78 -29.85 15.18 11.63
CA ASN A 78 -30.51 15.69 12.84
C ASN A 78 -29.54 16.18 13.92
N ILE A 79 -28.25 16.31 13.59
CA ILE A 79 -27.21 16.59 14.56
C ILE A 79 -26.96 18.09 14.64
N ASN A 80 -26.96 18.62 15.85
CA ASN A 80 -26.51 19.97 16.14
C ASN A 80 -25.01 19.97 16.47
N GLY A 81 -24.26 20.94 15.98
CA GLY A 81 -22.82 21.10 16.22
C GLY A 81 -22.00 21.31 14.96
N ASN A 82 -20.74 21.74 15.15
CA ASN A 82 -19.82 21.94 14.04
C ASN A 82 -19.27 20.60 13.54
N ILE A 83 -19.69 20.20 12.33
CA ILE A 83 -19.23 18.99 11.64
C ILE A 83 -18.76 19.44 10.25
N PRO A 84 -17.49 19.86 10.10
CA PRO A 84 -17.00 20.47 8.86
C PRO A 84 -17.18 19.58 7.62
N ALA A 85 -16.95 18.27 7.76
CA ALA A 85 -17.15 17.28 6.69
C ALA A 85 -18.62 17.22 6.22
N ARG A 86 -19.59 17.36 7.15
CA ARG A 86 -21.01 17.44 6.81
C ARG A 86 -21.31 18.73 6.06
N THR A 87 -20.81 19.87 6.56
CA THR A 87 -20.95 21.17 5.90
C THR A 87 -20.40 21.15 4.47
N TRP A 88 -19.27 20.47 4.25
CA TRP A 88 -18.69 20.26 2.92
C TRP A 88 -19.63 19.45 2.01
N LEU A 89 -20.15 18.31 2.48
CA LEU A 89 -21.11 17.50 1.71
C LEU A 89 -22.38 18.28 1.35
N THR A 90 -22.96 18.99 2.32
CA THR A 90 -24.18 19.79 2.11
C THR A 90 -23.94 20.91 1.09
N LYS A 91 -22.82 21.64 1.19
CA LYS A 91 -22.45 22.68 0.22
C LYS A 91 -22.25 22.10 -1.19
N SER A 92 -21.71 20.90 -1.29
CA SER A 92 -21.54 20.17 -2.56
C SER A 92 -22.79 19.42 -3.02
N LYS A 93 -23.94 19.53 -2.33
CA LYS A 93 -25.19 18.81 -2.61
C LYS A 93 -25.02 17.29 -2.70
N LYS A 94 -24.09 16.72 -1.92
CA LYS A 94 -23.80 15.29 -1.87
C LYS A 94 -24.57 14.60 -0.74
N ASN A 95 -24.86 13.30 -0.89
CA ASN A 95 -25.59 12.53 0.11
C ASN A 95 -24.73 12.29 1.37
N LEU A 96 -25.28 12.52 2.57
CA LEU A 96 -24.55 12.40 3.83
C LEU A 96 -24.16 10.95 4.21
N LYS A 97 -24.89 9.95 3.72
CA LYS A 97 -24.73 8.54 4.09
C LYS A 97 -23.95 7.72 3.06
N SER A 98 -24.03 8.08 1.78
CA SER A 98 -23.44 7.27 0.69
C SER A 98 -22.27 7.91 -0.04
N THR A 99 -21.89 9.14 0.30
CA THR A 99 -20.76 9.80 -0.34
C THR A 99 -19.45 9.44 0.34
N LEU A 100 -18.52 8.84 -0.40
CA LEU A 100 -17.16 8.59 0.05
C LEU A 100 -16.41 9.90 0.33
N ILE A 101 -15.68 9.92 1.44
CA ILE A 101 -14.79 11.01 1.85
C ILE A 101 -13.37 10.44 1.93
N PRO A 102 -12.60 10.47 0.83
CA PRO A 102 -11.26 9.84 0.76
C PRO A 102 -10.18 10.67 1.47
N TYR A 103 -10.53 11.81 2.05
CA TYR A 103 -9.59 12.75 2.63
C TYR A 103 -9.25 12.37 4.08
N VAL A 104 -7.97 12.09 4.33
CA VAL A 104 -7.45 11.68 5.64
C VAL A 104 -6.29 12.57 6.13
N GLY A 105 -5.89 13.58 5.35
CA GLY A 105 -4.84 14.52 5.72
C GLY A 105 -3.50 13.84 5.93
N SER A 106 -2.80 14.28 6.97
CA SER A 106 -1.49 13.75 7.39
C SER A 106 -1.56 12.47 8.25
N LEU A 107 -2.73 11.83 8.37
CA LEU A 107 -2.86 10.62 9.19
C LEU A 107 -2.20 9.42 8.50
N THR A 108 -1.34 8.73 9.23
CA THR A 108 -0.71 7.50 8.74
C THR A 108 -1.71 6.35 8.65
N ILE A 109 -1.38 5.28 7.91
CA ILE A 109 -2.17 4.04 7.87
C ILE A 109 -2.43 3.51 9.28
N ILE A 110 -1.39 3.47 10.12
CA ILE A 110 -1.48 2.97 11.50
C ILE A 110 -2.45 3.80 12.33
N GLU A 111 -2.44 5.12 12.18
CA GLU A 111 -3.36 6.01 12.89
C GLU A 111 -4.80 5.82 12.45
N ARG A 112 -5.02 5.72 11.13
CA ARG A 112 -6.35 5.43 10.57
C ARG A 112 -6.87 4.08 11.06
N ALA A 113 -6.03 3.05 11.09
CA ALA A 113 -6.39 1.72 11.60
C ALA A 113 -6.76 1.76 13.10
N ARG A 114 -6.01 2.50 13.91
CA ARG A 114 -6.29 2.71 15.34
C ARG A 114 -7.61 3.46 15.57
N ILE A 115 -7.89 4.48 14.77
CA ILE A 115 -9.17 5.20 14.82
C ILE A 115 -10.31 4.26 14.41
N ALA A 116 -10.12 3.43 13.37
CA ALA A 116 -11.11 2.46 12.93
C ALA A 116 -11.39 1.38 13.99
N ASP A 117 -10.36 0.82 14.65
CA ASP A 117 -10.52 -0.12 15.77
C ASP A 117 -11.32 0.52 16.93
N TRP A 118 -10.98 1.76 17.31
CA TRP A 118 -11.74 2.49 18.33
C TRP A 118 -13.20 2.70 17.90
N PHE A 119 -13.42 3.14 16.66
CA PHE A 119 -14.75 3.42 16.13
C PHE A 119 -15.62 2.17 16.12
N GLU A 120 -15.06 1.03 15.72
CA GLU A 120 -15.75 -0.25 15.76
C GLU A 120 -16.16 -0.62 17.18
N ARG A 121 -15.27 -0.51 18.17
CA ARG A 121 -15.55 -0.93 19.55
C ARG A 121 -16.57 -0.04 20.28
N PHE A 122 -16.54 1.27 20.03
CA PHE A 122 -17.32 2.22 20.83
C PHE A 122 -18.54 2.81 20.11
N ILE A 123 -18.51 2.87 18.78
CA ILE A 123 -19.57 3.50 17.98
C ILE A 123 -20.43 2.44 17.29
N SER A 124 -19.83 1.64 16.40
CA SER A 124 -20.55 0.68 15.57
C SER A 124 -20.98 -0.56 16.37
N LYS A 125 -20.05 -1.16 17.13
CA LYS A 125 -20.10 -2.45 17.82
C LYS A 125 -20.44 -3.68 16.96
N ASP A 126 -21.29 -3.49 15.96
CA ASP A 126 -21.69 -4.44 14.95
C ASP A 126 -20.80 -4.28 13.70
N LYS A 127 -20.20 -5.40 13.27
CA LYS A 127 -19.36 -5.47 12.07
C LYS A 127 -20.17 -5.35 10.78
N ALA A 128 -21.46 -5.69 10.79
CA ALA A 128 -22.33 -5.53 9.61
C ALA A 128 -22.50 -4.06 9.21
N LEU A 129 -22.33 -3.13 10.16
CA LEU A 129 -22.42 -1.69 9.92
C LEU A 129 -21.13 -1.09 9.33
N ARG A 130 -20.05 -1.86 9.14
CA ARG A 130 -18.79 -1.38 8.55
C ARG A 130 -19.01 -0.65 7.23
N GLN A 131 -19.88 -1.18 6.37
CA GLN A 131 -20.22 -0.57 5.09
C GLN A 131 -20.93 0.79 5.19
N GLN A 132 -21.37 1.20 6.39
CA GLN A 132 -22.08 2.47 6.61
C GLN A 132 -21.16 3.57 7.17
N TRP A 133 -19.95 3.22 7.62
CA TRP A 133 -19.01 4.19 8.17
C TRP A 133 -17.61 4.15 7.57
N MET A 134 -17.13 3.02 7.06
CA MET A 134 -15.82 2.93 6.44
C MET A 134 -15.78 3.80 5.17
N GLY A 135 -14.91 4.82 5.18
CA GLY A 135 -14.80 5.79 4.08
C GLY A 135 -15.92 6.83 4.01
N TYR A 136 -16.83 6.87 4.98
CA TYR A 136 -18.00 7.78 4.98
C TYR A 136 -17.91 8.86 6.06
N LEU A 137 -18.92 9.73 6.10
CA LEU A 137 -19.02 10.87 7.02
C LEU A 137 -18.66 10.56 8.49
N PRO A 138 -19.11 9.45 9.11
CA PRO A 138 -18.85 9.22 10.53
C PRO A 138 -17.36 9.05 10.86
N ILE A 139 -16.64 8.22 10.10
CA ILE A 139 -15.20 7.99 10.34
C ILE A 139 -14.37 9.20 9.90
N ALA A 140 -14.79 9.88 8.82
CA ALA A 140 -14.14 11.09 8.36
C ALA A 140 -14.19 12.20 9.41
N HIS A 141 -15.29 12.33 10.15
CA HIS A 141 -15.36 13.25 11.29
C HIS A 141 -14.50 12.79 12.48
N ALA A 142 -14.38 11.48 12.73
CA ALA A 142 -13.46 10.96 13.73
C ALA A 142 -11.99 11.32 13.40
N HIS A 143 -11.58 11.25 12.13
CA HIS A 143 -10.29 11.75 11.69
C HIS A 143 -10.12 13.24 12.00
N THR A 144 -11.13 14.07 11.72
CA THR A 144 -11.09 15.52 12.02
C THR A 144 -10.91 15.76 13.52
N LEU A 145 -11.63 15.04 14.37
CA LEU A 145 -11.54 15.16 15.84
C LEU A 145 -10.14 14.78 16.34
N PHE A 146 -9.56 13.72 15.79
CA PHE A 146 -8.22 13.30 16.16
C PHE A 146 -7.17 14.33 15.73
N ILE A 147 -7.25 14.86 14.50
CA ILE A 147 -6.38 15.96 14.04
C ILE A 147 -6.55 17.20 14.93
N THR A 148 -7.79 17.53 15.32
CA THR A 148 -8.10 18.64 16.24
C THR A 148 -7.35 18.48 17.56
N SER A 149 -7.36 17.27 18.13
CA SER A 149 -6.66 16.99 19.39
C SER A 149 -5.14 17.17 19.32
N ARG A 150 -4.53 17.06 18.12
CA ARG A 150 -3.10 17.31 17.91
C ARG A 150 -2.78 18.78 17.77
N ILE A 151 -3.59 19.50 16.99
CA ILE A 151 -3.29 20.91 16.69
C ILE A 151 -3.67 21.84 17.84
N ILE A 152 -4.61 21.46 18.71
CA ILE A 152 -5.01 22.31 19.84
C ILE A 152 -3.87 22.52 20.86
N GLU A 153 -2.88 21.62 20.88
CA GLU A 153 -1.69 21.75 21.74
C GLU A 153 -0.72 22.83 21.24
N ASP A 154 -0.78 23.19 19.96
CA ASP A 154 0.04 24.22 19.35
C ASP A 154 -0.44 25.62 19.77
N GLN A 155 0.51 26.47 20.20
CA GLN A 155 0.28 27.82 20.67
C GLN A 155 -0.54 28.68 19.70
N ARG A 156 -0.47 28.41 18.39
CA ARG A 156 -1.25 29.11 17.35
C ARG A 156 -2.77 28.94 17.49
N TYR A 157 -3.23 27.91 18.21
CA TYR A 157 -4.65 27.55 18.29
C TYR A 157 -5.21 27.55 19.72
N GLN A 158 -4.38 27.81 20.75
CA GLN A 158 -4.80 27.73 22.16
C GLN A 158 -5.93 28.70 22.52
N ASP A 159 -5.96 29.90 21.93
CA ASP A 159 -6.97 30.92 22.21
C ASP A 159 -8.20 30.84 21.28
N LEU A 160 -8.20 29.91 20.32
CA LEU A 160 -9.31 29.80 19.39
C LEU A 160 -10.46 28.95 19.95
N PRO A 161 -11.73 29.34 19.70
CA PRO A 161 -12.86 28.48 20.00
C PRO A 161 -12.73 27.12 19.29
N LEU A 162 -13.15 26.04 19.96
CA LEU A 162 -13.04 24.68 19.43
C LEU A 162 -13.62 24.53 18.02
N ASP A 163 -14.71 25.23 17.71
CA ASP A 163 -15.31 25.21 16.37
C ASP A 163 -14.34 25.72 15.28
N LYS A 164 -13.54 26.74 15.58
CA LYS A 164 -12.53 27.26 14.65
C LYS A 164 -11.34 26.31 14.50
N VAL A 165 -10.96 25.65 15.59
CA VAL A 165 -9.91 24.62 15.55
C VAL A 165 -10.39 23.42 14.72
N LEU A 166 -11.66 23.00 14.85
CA LEU A 166 -12.28 21.95 14.05
C LEU A 166 -12.30 22.28 12.55
N ASP A 167 -12.68 23.51 12.20
CA ASP A 167 -12.65 23.97 10.80
C ASP A 167 -11.23 23.88 10.23
N LYS A 168 -10.21 24.25 11.03
CA LYS A 168 -8.81 24.15 10.61
C LYS A 168 -8.31 22.71 10.52
N ALA A 169 -8.70 21.85 11.46
CA ALA A 169 -8.39 20.43 11.41
C ALA A 169 -8.99 19.77 10.16
N TRP A 170 -10.20 20.17 9.77
CA TRP A 170 -10.81 19.72 8.52
C TRP A 170 -10.07 20.23 7.29
N GLU A 171 -9.62 21.48 7.29
CA GLU A 171 -8.78 22.01 6.21
C GLU A 171 -7.48 21.20 6.08
N ILE A 172 -6.84 20.84 7.19
CA ILE A 172 -5.66 19.96 7.22
C ILE A 172 -6.01 18.57 6.72
N GLN A 173 -7.17 18.03 7.07
CA GLN A 173 -7.63 16.74 6.56
C GLN A 173 -7.86 16.76 5.04
N LEU A 174 -8.40 17.87 4.53
CA LEU A 174 -8.78 18.02 3.12
C LEU A 174 -7.58 18.32 2.21
N THR A 175 -6.65 19.15 2.69
CA THR A 175 -5.50 19.66 1.92
C THR A 175 -4.19 18.97 2.28
N GLY A 176 -4.14 18.32 3.44
CA GLY A 176 -3.03 17.48 3.82
C GLY A 176 -2.93 16.36 2.82
N VAL A 177 -1.86 16.36 2.05
CA VAL A 177 -1.48 15.20 1.26
C VAL A 177 -0.95 14.20 2.30
N PRO A 178 -1.60 13.05 2.55
CA PRO A 178 -0.81 11.92 3.01
C PRO A 178 0.24 11.78 1.92
N SER A 179 1.52 11.92 2.27
CA SER A 179 2.57 11.82 1.26
C SER A 179 2.24 10.59 0.42
N ILE A 180 2.15 10.73 -0.90
CA ILE A 180 1.93 9.58 -1.78
C ILE A 180 2.99 8.49 -1.44
N TRP A 181 4.13 8.92 -0.91
CA TRP A 181 5.22 8.12 -0.38
C TRP A 181 5.04 7.57 1.05
N THR A 182 4.12 8.07 1.88
CA THR A 182 3.89 7.52 3.25
C THR A 182 3.00 6.28 3.27
N ASP A 183 2.20 6.07 2.21
CA ASP A 183 1.31 4.92 2.11
C ASP A 183 1.80 3.85 1.11
N ILE A 184 2.76 4.21 0.23
CA ILE A 184 3.40 3.27 -0.70
C ILE A 184 4.62 2.66 -0.02
N ASP A 185 4.56 1.35 0.21
CA ASP A 185 5.72 0.56 0.60
C ASP A 185 6.57 0.26 -0.64
N VAL A 186 7.49 1.19 -0.94
CA VAL A 186 8.39 1.09 -2.11
C VAL A 186 9.24 -0.18 -2.03
N ASP A 187 9.68 -0.56 -0.83
CA ASP A 187 10.49 -1.76 -0.64
C ASP A 187 9.68 -3.00 -0.96
N ARG A 188 8.43 -3.10 -0.48
CA ARG A 188 7.52 -4.18 -0.86
C ARG A 188 7.27 -4.23 -2.36
N ASP A 189 7.02 -3.09 -3.01
CA ASP A 189 6.75 -3.07 -4.46
C ASP A 189 8.00 -3.46 -5.27
N CYS A 190 9.19 -3.03 -4.85
CA CYS A 190 10.46 -3.45 -5.43
C CYS A 190 10.71 -4.95 -5.23
N LEU A 191 10.44 -5.47 -4.03
CA LEU A 191 10.54 -6.90 -3.73
C LEU A 191 9.53 -7.71 -4.53
N ALA A 192 8.29 -7.24 -4.69
CA ALA A 192 7.27 -7.92 -5.49
C ALA A 192 7.70 -8.08 -6.96
N ARG A 193 8.29 -7.04 -7.55
CA ARG A 193 8.84 -7.11 -8.91
C ARG A 193 10.02 -8.05 -9.00
N LEU A 194 10.92 -8.03 -8.01
CA LEU A 194 12.03 -8.96 -7.96
C LEU A 194 11.53 -10.42 -7.87
N GLU A 195 10.56 -10.67 -7.01
CA GLU A 195 9.95 -12.00 -6.84
C GLU A 195 9.22 -12.46 -8.10
N GLU A 196 8.51 -11.58 -8.80
CA GLU A 196 7.91 -11.85 -10.10
C GLU A 196 8.98 -12.32 -11.09
N GLU A 197 10.04 -11.54 -11.29
CA GLU A 197 11.16 -11.92 -12.18
C GLU A 197 11.88 -13.22 -11.74
N MET A 198 11.90 -13.52 -10.44
CA MET A 198 12.52 -14.73 -9.90
C MET A 198 11.64 -15.98 -10.06
N PHE A 199 10.31 -15.83 -9.99
CA PHE A 199 9.38 -16.95 -9.82
C PHE A 199 8.30 -17.05 -10.91
N GLU A 200 8.22 -16.10 -11.83
CA GLU A 200 7.33 -16.11 -12.98
C GLU A 200 7.58 -17.33 -13.88
N GLN A 201 6.48 -17.97 -14.27
CA GLN A 201 6.42 -19.07 -15.22
C GLN A 201 5.78 -18.58 -16.51
N SER A 202 6.61 -18.11 -17.43
CA SER A 202 6.16 -17.62 -18.73
C SER A 202 7.15 -17.91 -19.86
N THR A 203 6.72 -17.70 -21.10
CA THR A 203 7.62 -17.67 -22.25
C THR A 203 8.71 -16.61 -22.08
N GLN A 204 8.37 -15.45 -21.50
CA GLN A 204 9.28 -14.31 -21.31
C GLN A 204 10.38 -14.61 -20.28
N ALA A 205 10.01 -15.23 -19.15
CA ALA A 205 10.95 -15.67 -18.12
C ALA A 205 11.94 -16.74 -18.62
N GLY A 206 11.68 -17.34 -19.78
CA GLY A 206 12.63 -18.27 -20.39
C GLY A 206 12.86 -19.52 -19.53
N ILE A 207 14.02 -20.13 -19.71
CA ILE A 207 14.45 -21.32 -18.95
C ILE A 207 14.50 -21.02 -17.44
N ALA A 208 14.70 -19.75 -17.11
CA ALA A 208 14.80 -19.22 -15.76
C ALA A 208 13.48 -19.34 -14.96
N GLY A 209 12.33 -19.36 -15.64
CA GLY A 209 11.01 -19.44 -15.01
C GLY A 209 10.56 -20.85 -14.61
N HIS A 210 11.25 -21.92 -15.00
CA HIS A 210 10.79 -23.30 -14.77
C HIS A 210 11.15 -23.85 -13.38
N CYS A 211 10.79 -23.17 -12.30
CA CYS A 211 11.02 -23.66 -10.93
C CYS A 211 12.49 -24.00 -10.58
N GLN A 212 13.46 -23.22 -11.06
CA GLN A 212 14.88 -23.61 -11.09
C GLN A 212 15.69 -23.37 -9.81
N TRP A 213 15.18 -22.64 -8.80
CA TRP A 213 15.98 -22.32 -7.61
C TRP A 213 16.27 -23.56 -6.74
N GLY A 214 17.53 -23.77 -6.38
CA GLY A 214 17.96 -24.75 -5.36
C GLY A 214 17.83 -26.23 -5.70
N LEU A 215 17.42 -26.59 -6.93
CA LEU A 215 17.21 -27.99 -7.32
C LEU A 215 18.44 -28.89 -7.18
N ASP A 216 19.65 -28.34 -7.35
CA ASP A 216 20.90 -29.11 -7.32
C ASP A 216 21.73 -28.90 -6.04
N ALA A 217 21.35 -27.93 -5.21
CA ALA A 217 22.06 -27.61 -3.97
C ALA A 217 21.41 -28.19 -2.71
N GLY A 218 20.28 -28.90 -2.86
CA GLY A 218 19.50 -29.47 -1.77
C GLY A 218 18.51 -28.48 -1.14
N ASP A 219 17.83 -28.91 -0.09
CA ASP A 219 16.66 -28.20 0.46
C ASP A 219 16.93 -26.73 0.81
N HIS A 220 15.97 -25.87 0.50
CA HIS A 220 15.93 -24.50 1.02
C HIS A 220 15.80 -24.49 2.56
N GLN A 221 15.99 -23.32 3.17
CA GLN A 221 15.88 -23.18 4.63
C GLN A 221 14.53 -23.72 5.12
N ALA A 222 14.58 -24.65 6.08
CA ALA A 222 13.40 -25.31 6.66
C ALA A 222 12.48 -25.99 5.63
N CYS A 223 13.04 -26.54 4.54
CA CYS A 223 12.30 -27.19 3.45
C CYS A 223 11.22 -26.27 2.84
N TRP A 224 11.47 -24.95 2.86
CA TRP A 224 10.56 -23.96 2.30
C TRP A 224 10.50 -24.07 0.77
N ASN A 225 9.29 -24.05 0.21
CA ASN A 225 9.10 -23.99 -1.23
C ASN A 225 8.88 -22.51 -1.64
N PRO A 226 9.82 -21.86 -2.35
CA PRO A 226 9.71 -20.47 -2.76
C PRO A 226 8.64 -20.22 -3.84
N TYR A 227 8.11 -21.27 -4.45
CA TYR A 227 7.01 -21.20 -5.43
C TYR A 227 5.63 -21.42 -4.77
N SER A 228 5.59 -21.68 -3.46
CA SER A 228 4.33 -21.87 -2.75
C SER A 228 3.74 -20.53 -2.33
N GLY A 229 2.52 -20.24 -2.76
CA GLY A 229 1.84 -18.98 -2.42
C GLY A 229 2.14 -17.82 -3.38
N THR A 230 2.89 -18.06 -4.46
CA THR A 230 3.09 -17.06 -5.51
C THR A 230 1.76 -16.73 -6.21
N PRO A 231 1.54 -15.49 -6.64
CA PRO A 231 0.32 -15.10 -7.35
C PRO A 231 0.05 -15.94 -8.59
N GLU A 232 -1.21 -16.34 -8.79
CA GLU A 232 -1.61 -17.20 -9.93
C GLU A 232 -1.25 -16.58 -11.29
N HIS A 233 -1.33 -15.25 -11.39
CA HIS A 233 -1.05 -14.54 -12.65
C HIS A 233 0.43 -14.57 -13.05
N TRP A 234 1.35 -14.95 -12.15
CA TRP A 234 2.76 -15.21 -12.50
C TRP A 234 2.93 -16.52 -13.28
N ASN A 235 1.90 -17.38 -13.31
CA ASN A 235 1.87 -18.53 -14.20
C ASN A 235 1.00 -18.22 -15.42
N HIS A 236 1.64 -17.93 -16.53
CA HIS A 236 0.97 -17.52 -17.76
C HIS A 236 0.40 -18.70 -18.54
N GLY A 237 0.77 -19.95 -18.19
CA GLY A 237 0.33 -21.17 -18.86
C GLY A 237 0.75 -21.27 -20.33
N ASP A 238 1.64 -20.39 -20.79
CA ASP A 238 2.14 -20.31 -22.17
C ASP A 238 3.47 -21.06 -22.37
N ARG A 239 4.00 -21.64 -21.29
CA ARG A 239 5.24 -22.41 -21.27
C ARG A 239 5.00 -23.79 -20.63
N GLU A 240 5.20 -24.86 -21.41
CA GLU A 240 5.14 -26.23 -20.88
C GLU A 240 6.39 -26.57 -20.05
N GLY A 241 7.57 -26.07 -20.46
CA GLY A 241 8.86 -26.29 -19.81
C GLY A 241 9.29 -27.76 -19.79
N SER A 242 10.59 -28.04 -19.87
CA SER A 242 11.07 -29.40 -19.60
C SER A 242 12.43 -29.40 -18.93
N ASP A 243 12.68 -30.40 -18.10
CA ASP A 243 14.01 -30.62 -17.49
C ASP A 243 15.12 -30.81 -18.53
N GLY A 244 14.76 -31.15 -19.78
CA GLY A 244 15.67 -31.32 -20.92
C GLY A 244 15.98 -30.04 -21.69
N GLU A 245 15.46 -28.88 -21.30
CA GLU A 245 15.84 -27.59 -21.91
C GLU A 245 17.31 -27.27 -21.58
N LEU A 246 18.22 -27.70 -22.48
CA LEU A 246 19.63 -27.32 -22.49
C LEU A 246 19.82 -26.07 -23.35
N GLU A 247 20.78 -25.24 -22.96
CA GLU A 247 21.16 -23.99 -23.62
C GLU A 247 21.26 -24.13 -25.14
N VAL A 248 20.30 -23.57 -25.87
CA VAL A 248 20.58 -23.08 -27.22
C VAL A 248 20.91 -21.60 -27.04
N CYS A 249 22.19 -21.31 -26.76
CA CYS A 249 22.73 -19.97 -26.81
C CYS A 249 22.58 -19.47 -28.26
N ARG A 250 21.42 -18.89 -28.61
CA ARG A 250 21.22 -18.23 -29.89
C ARG A 250 22.01 -16.94 -29.86
N THR A 251 23.16 -16.94 -30.54
CA THR A 251 23.89 -15.74 -30.90
C THR A 251 22.94 -14.80 -31.67
N LEU A 252 22.41 -13.78 -31.00
CA LEU A 252 21.69 -12.69 -31.65
C LEU A 252 22.71 -11.83 -32.40
N VAL A 253 22.93 -12.14 -33.68
CA VAL A 253 23.59 -11.23 -34.61
C VAL A 253 22.59 -10.11 -34.94
N PHE A 254 22.67 -8.99 -34.20
CA PHE A 254 21.98 -7.77 -34.61
C PHE A 254 22.71 -7.20 -35.84
N HIS A 255 22.09 -7.34 -37.02
CA HIS A 255 22.40 -6.48 -38.15
C HIS A 255 22.00 -5.05 -37.77
N CYS A 256 22.98 -4.21 -37.45
CA CYS A 256 22.77 -2.76 -37.38
C CYS A 256 22.41 -2.26 -38.79
N ILE A 257 21.12 -2.02 -39.03
CA ILE A 257 20.69 -1.08 -40.07
C ILE A 257 20.99 0.32 -39.53
N ILE A 258 22.13 0.89 -39.92
CA ILE A 258 22.42 2.31 -39.71
C ILE A 258 21.69 3.09 -40.81
N LEU A 259 20.52 3.63 -40.49
CA LEU A 259 19.97 4.79 -41.18
C LEU A 259 20.38 6.03 -40.39
N TYR A 260 21.18 6.91 -41.02
CA TYR A 260 20.88 8.33 -41.22
C TYR A 260 22.07 9.01 -41.89
N SER A 261 21.85 9.45 -43.14
CA SER A 261 22.54 10.63 -43.69
C SER A 261 22.06 11.87 -42.93
N ILE A 262 22.97 12.79 -42.62
CA ILE A 262 22.90 14.22 -42.96
C ILE A 262 24.29 14.84 -42.78
N ALA A 263 24.62 15.69 -43.74
CA ALA A 263 25.90 16.28 -44.06
C ALA A 263 26.36 17.40 -43.12
N TRP A 264 27.68 17.62 -43.07
CA TRP A 264 28.32 18.94 -42.96
C TRP A 264 29.57 18.98 -43.85
N THR A 265 29.45 19.68 -44.98
CA THR A 265 30.37 20.71 -45.50
C THR A 265 29.60 21.54 -46.51
#